data_AF-A0A200RAD7-F1
#
_entry.id   AF-A0A200RAD7-F1
#
_cell.length_a   1.000
_cell.length_b   1.000
_cell.length_c   1.000
_cell.angle_alpha   90.00
_cell.angle_beta   90.00
_cell.angle_gamma   90.00
#
_symmetry.space_group_name_H-M   'P 1'
#
loop_
_entity.id
_entity.type
_entity.pdbx_description
1 polymer ?
#
loop_
_entity_poly.entity_id
_entity_poly.type
_entity_poly.pdbx_seq_one_letter_code
_entity_poly.pdbx_strand_id
1 'polypeptide(L)'
;MPSKKRRRDERPTIHPRNKYSENPPDFSLLASLYPSFEPFVYYSRDGRHPRIDWTDFNATRELTRVLLHHDHGVNWWIPDGQLCPTVPNRSNYIHWIEDLLMSEVIEKNNTGGDKVRGFDIGTGANCIYPLLGASLLGWSFVGSG
;
A
#
# COMPACT_ATOMS: atom_id res chain seq x y z
N MET A 1 11.91 44.78 -9.46
CA MET A 1 10.83 44.08 -8.72
C MET A 1 11.10 42.59 -8.81
N PRO A 2 11.27 41.85 -7.71
CA PRO A 2 11.54 40.42 -7.79
C PRO A 2 10.25 39.66 -8.07
N SER A 3 10.29 38.83 -9.12
CA SER A 3 9.20 37.95 -9.57
C SER A 3 8.88 36.91 -8.49
N LYS A 4 7.63 36.90 -8.00
CA LYS A 4 7.11 35.82 -7.15
C LYS A 4 7.01 34.55 -7.99
N LYS A 5 7.93 33.60 -7.81
CA LYS A 5 7.76 32.22 -8.29
C LYS A 5 6.45 31.67 -7.71
N ARG A 6 5.47 31.40 -8.57
CA ARG A 6 4.29 30.60 -8.23
C ARG A 6 4.79 29.24 -7.71
N ARG A 7 4.56 28.94 -6.43
CA ARG A 7 4.64 27.55 -5.92
C ARG A 7 3.67 26.74 -6.79
N ARG A 8 4.18 25.74 -7.52
CA ARG A 8 3.31 24.70 -8.07
C ARG A 8 2.72 23.99 -6.87
N ASP A 9 1.40 23.91 -6.77
CA ASP A 9 0.77 23.00 -5.81
C ASP A 9 1.28 21.60 -6.14
N GLU A 10 2.13 21.06 -5.26
CA GLU A 10 2.65 19.71 -5.41
C GLU A 10 1.46 18.76 -5.26
N ARG A 11 1.18 17.99 -6.32
CA ARG A 11 0.12 16.98 -6.25
C ARG A 11 0.48 16.00 -5.12
N PRO A 12 -0.45 15.68 -4.21
CA PRO A 12 -0.18 14.71 -3.17
C PRO A 12 0.29 13.40 -3.80
N THR A 13 1.41 12.88 -3.33
CA THR A 13 2.01 11.63 -3.82
C THR A 13 1.21 10.40 -3.38
N ILE A 14 0.35 10.55 -2.38
CA ILE A 14 -0.52 9.52 -1.82
C ILE A 14 -1.98 9.92 -2.07
N HIS A 15 -2.79 8.94 -2.48
CA HIS A 15 -4.21 9.13 -2.74
C HIS A 15 -4.96 9.51 -1.45
N PRO A 16 -5.91 10.47 -1.44
CA PRO A 16 -6.57 10.93 -0.21
C PRO A 16 -7.28 9.81 0.59
N ARG A 17 -7.94 8.86 -0.09
CA ARG A 17 -8.60 7.70 0.55
C ARG A 17 -7.63 6.62 1.06
N ASN A 18 -6.34 6.76 0.79
CA ASN A 18 -5.35 5.84 1.30
C ASN A 18 -5.18 6.06 2.82
N LYS A 19 -5.25 4.99 3.61
CA LYS A 19 -5.05 5.02 5.08
C LYS A 19 -3.77 5.76 5.49
N TYR A 20 -2.73 5.67 4.68
CA TYR A 20 -1.41 6.23 4.98
C TYR A 20 -1.20 7.66 4.44
N SER A 21 -2.24 8.32 3.91
CA SER A 21 -2.14 9.67 3.33
C SER A 21 -1.78 10.74 4.35
N GLU A 22 -2.45 10.72 5.50
CA GLU A 22 -2.23 11.65 6.61
C GLU A 22 -1.42 11.01 7.75
N ASN A 23 -1.54 9.68 7.90
CA ASN A 23 -0.95 8.92 9.00
C ASN A 23 0.00 7.85 8.44
N PRO A 24 1.28 8.17 8.20
CA PRO A 24 2.25 7.15 7.79
C PRO A 24 2.36 6.06 8.86
N PRO A 25 2.80 4.84 8.50
CA PRO A 25 2.96 3.75 9.46
C PRO A 25 3.79 4.16 10.68
N ASP A 26 3.24 3.97 11.88
CA ASP A 26 3.96 4.21 13.13
C ASP A 26 4.82 2.98 13.47
N PHE A 27 6.09 3.02 13.07
CA PHE A 27 7.01 1.90 13.30
C PHE A 27 7.26 1.64 14.80
N SER A 28 7.18 2.63 15.67
CA SER A 28 7.32 2.42 17.11
C SER A 28 6.14 1.61 17.65
N LEU A 29 4.91 1.99 17.27
CA LEU A 29 3.71 1.26 17.63
C LEU A 29 3.75 -0.17 17.08
N LEU A 30 4.06 -0.33 15.78
CA LEU A 30 4.12 -1.64 15.14
C LEU A 30 5.19 -2.54 15.79
N ALA A 31 6.38 -2.02 16.09
CA ALA A 31 7.40 -2.79 16.79
C ALA A 31 6.93 -3.25 18.18
N SER A 32 6.18 -2.41 18.91
CA SER A 32 5.63 -2.78 20.22
C SER A 32 4.55 -3.87 20.15
N LEU A 33 3.79 -3.93 19.05
CA LEU A 33 2.71 -4.90 18.84
C LEU A 33 3.19 -6.21 18.21
N TYR A 34 4.26 -6.15 17.42
CA TYR A 34 4.78 -7.27 16.64
C TYR A 34 6.25 -7.52 17.01
N PRO A 35 6.54 -8.42 17.96
CA PRO A 35 7.91 -8.73 18.39
C PRO A 35 8.82 -9.22 17.26
N SER A 36 8.26 -9.78 16.18
CA SER A 36 9.01 -10.17 14.99
C SER A 36 9.49 -8.99 14.14
N PHE A 37 8.87 -7.81 14.28
CA PHE A 37 9.23 -6.60 13.55
C PHE A 37 10.19 -5.70 14.33
N GLU A 38 10.15 -5.75 15.67
CA GLU A 38 11.02 -4.95 16.55
C GLU A 38 12.51 -4.98 16.17
N PRO A 39 13.13 -6.14 15.83
CA PRO A 39 14.55 -6.18 15.50
C PRO A 39 14.95 -5.40 14.24
N PHE A 40 13.98 -5.05 13.39
CA PHE A 40 14.21 -4.30 12.15
C PHE A 40 14.06 -2.79 12.33
N VAL A 41 13.57 -2.33 13.49
CA VAL A 41 13.34 -0.91 13.77
C VAL A 41 14.50 -0.33 14.55
N TYR A 42 15.08 0.76 14.04
CA TYR A 42 16.16 1.47 14.70
C TYR A 42 15.88 2.97 14.81
N TYR A 43 16.54 3.63 15.75
CA TYR A 43 16.44 5.08 15.97
C TYR A 43 17.70 5.77 15.44
N SER A 44 17.54 6.80 14.60
CA SER A 44 18.67 7.64 14.18
C SER A 44 19.21 8.47 15.35
N ARG A 45 20.40 9.07 15.18
CA ARG A 45 21.09 9.86 16.22
C ARG A 45 20.27 11.02 16.79
N ASP A 46 19.30 11.54 16.04
CA ASP A 46 18.38 12.57 16.50
C ASP A 46 17.21 12.01 17.33
N GLY A 47 17.01 10.69 17.35
CA GLY A 47 16.05 9.96 18.20
C GLY A 47 14.58 10.21 17.88
N ARG A 48 14.27 11.07 16.90
CA ARG A 48 12.90 11.58 16.70
C ARG A 48 11.99 10.63 15.95
N HIS A 49 12.53 9.85 15.02
CA HIS A 49 11.71 8.99 14.16
C HIS A 49 12.32 7.59 14.03
N PRO A 50 11.58 6.53 14.39
CA PRO A 50 11.98 5.16 14.11
C PRO A 50 12.13 4.97 12.60
N ARG A 51 13.09 4.14 12.19
CA ARG A 51 13.39 3.82 10.79
C ARG A 51 13.60 2.34 10.63
N ILE A 52 13.52 1.88 9.39
CA ILE A 52 13.94 0.55 8.97
C ILE A 52 14.97 0.67 7.86
N ASP A 53 15.77 -0.37 7.66
CA ASP A 53 16.67 -0.47 6.51
C ASP A 53 15.86 -0.92 5.29
N TRP A 54 15.65 0.00 4.35
CA TRP A 54 14.90 -0.27 3.12
C TRP A 54 15.67 -1.15 2.12
N THR A 55 16.96 -1.40 2.35
CA THR A 55 17.78 -2.31 1.54
C THR A 55 17.79 -3.73 2.09
N ASP A 56 17.37 -3.93 3.34
CA ASP A 56 17.21 -5.26 3.92
C ASP A 56 15.89 -5.90 3.47
N PHE A 57 16.03 -7.01 2.73
CA PHE A 57 14.90 -7.81 2.28
C PHE A 57 14.03 -8.32 3.44
N ASN A 58 14.62 -8.71 4.57
CA ASN A 58 13.87 -9.23 5.71
C ASN A 58 13.09 -8.11 6.41
N ALA A 59 13.70 -6.94 6.61
CA ALA A 59 13.04 -5.77 7.17
C ALA A 59 11.84 -5.34 6.33
N THR A 60 12.02 -5.24 5.01
CA THR A 60 10.94 -4.85 4.09
C THR A 60 9.85 -5.92 3.97
N ARG A 61 10.22 -7.20 3.93
CA ARG A 61 9.27 -8.32 3.95
C ARG A 61 8.42 -8.32 5.22
N GLU A 62 9.06 -8.15 6.36
CA GLU A 62 8.37 -8.15 7.65
C GLU A 62 7.47 -6.93 7.83
N LEU A 63 7.92 -5.74 7.41
CA LEU A 63 7.06 -4.56 7.39
C LEU A 63 5.81 -4.80 6.53
N THR A 64 5.97 -5.32 5.31
CA THR A 64 4.83 -5.60 4.43
C THR A 64 3.88 -6.62 5.05
N ARG A 65 4.41 -7.68 5.66
CA ARG A 65 3.61 -8.69 6.39
C ARG A 65 2.82 -8.05 7.53
N VAL A 66 3.46 -7.23 8.35
CA VAL A 66 2.85 -6.55 9.49
C VAL A 66 1.75 -5.60 9.03
N LEU A 67 1.99 -4.79 8.00
CA LEU A 67 0.97 -3.86 7.48
C LEU A 67 -0.25 -4.61 6.91
N LEU A 68 -0.02 -5.66 6.13
CA LEU A 68 -1.11 -6.48 5.59
C LEU A 68 -1.91 -7.18 6.71
N HIS A 69 -1.25 -7.64 7.75
CA HIS A 69 -1.93 -8.26 8.88
C HIS A 69 -2.69 -7.23 9.72
N HIS A 70 -2.01 -6.16 10.14
CA HIS A 70 -2.55 -5.14 11.04
C HIS A 70 -3.71 -4.35 10.44
N ASP A 71 -3.54 -3.92 9.19
CA ASP A 71 -4.46 -2.96 8.57
C ASP A 71 -5.48 -3.61 7.64
N HIS A 72 -5.18 -4.82 7.14
CA HIS A 72 -6.02 -5.51 6.15
C HIS A 72 -6.50 -6.90 6.61
N GLY A 73 -6.05 -7.39 7.77
CA GLY A 73 -6.40 -8.74 8.26
C GLY A 73 -5.87 -9.88 7.37
N VAL A 74 -4.87 -9.60 6.54
CA VAL A 74 -4.33 -10.55 5.57
C VAL A 74 -3.09 -11.24 6.15
N ASN A 75 -3.14 -12.57 6.25
CA ASN A 75 -1.96 -13.38 6.53
C ASN A 75 -1.17 -13.59 5.24
N TRP A 76 0.02 -13.00 5.18
CA TRP A 76 0.81 -12.91 3.95
C TRP A 76 2.23 -13.44 4.15
N TRP A 77 2.79 -14.06 3.11
CA TRP A 77 4.17 -14.53 3.07
C TRP A 77 4.63 -14.62 1.61
N ILE A 78 5.93 -14.39 1.38
CA ILE A 78 6.58 -14.63 0.08
C ILE A 78 7.93 -15.34 0.25
N PRO A 79 8.34 -16.16 -0.74
CA PRO A 79 9.64 -16.81 -0.73
C PRO A 79 10.79 -15.80 -0.90
N ASP A 80 11.99 -16.23 -0.52
CA ASP A 80 13.20 -15.43 -0.65
C ASP A 80 13.50 -15.07 -2.11
N GLY A 81 14.15 -13.92 -2.32
CA GLY A 81 14.53 -13.42 -3.65
C GLY A 81 13.39 -12.82 -4.47
N GLN A 82 12.16 -12.79 -3.94
CA GLN A 82 11.03 -12.12 -4.57
C GLN A 82 11.02 -10.62 -4.27
N LEU A 83 10.29 -9.84 -5.08
CA LEU A 83 10.10 -8.41 -4.82
C LEU A 83 9.12 -8.20 -3.64
N CYS A 84 9.57 -7.49 -2.59
CA CYS A 84 8.71 -7.00 -1.52
C CYS A 84 7.94 -5.75 -1.96
N PRO A 85 6.60 -5.79 -2.03
CA PRO A 85 5.82 -4.61 -2.40
C PRO A 85 5.68 -3.64 -1.22
N THR A 86 5.68 -2.33 -1.50
CA THR A 86 5.37 -1.31 -0.51
C THR A 86 3.86 -1.10 -0.41
N VAL A 87 3.24 -1.53 0.69
CA VAL A 87 1.78 -1.51 0.87
C VAL A 87 1.17 -0.13 0.60
N PRO A 88 1.67 1.00 1.16
CA PRO A 88 1.06 2.31 0.92
C PRO A 88 1.02 2.70 -0.56
N ASN A 89 2.10 2.42 -1.30
CA ASN A 89 2.18 2.78 -2.71
C ASN A 89 1.27 1.91 -3.58
N ARG A 90 1.10 0.63 -3.23
CA ARG A 90 0.20 -0.27 -3.97
C ARG A 90 -1.27 0.04 -3.68
N SER A 91 -1.60 0.47 -2.46
CA SER A 91 -2.94 0.97 -2.12
C SER A 91 -3.34 2.23 -2.90
N ASN A 92 -2.38 3.12 -3.23
CA ASN A 92 -2.66 4.26 -4.11
C ASN A 92 -3.24 3.81 -5.44
N TYR A 93 -2.66 2.77 -6.04
CA TYR A 93 -3.09 2.34 -7.35
C TYR A 93 -4.49 1.73 -7.32
N ILE A 94 -4.83 0.99 -6.26
CA ILE A 94 -6.19 0.47 -6.03
C ILE A 94 -7.21 1.62 -5.98
N HIS A 95 -6.94 2.68 -5.22
CA HIS A 95 -7.86 3.81 -5.15
C HIS A 95 -7.93 4.63 -6.46
N TRP A 96 -6.85 4.69 -7.24
CA TRP A 96 -6.92 5.28 -8.58
C TRP A 96 -7.79 4.48 -9.53
N ILE A 97 -7.73 3.14 -9.46
CA ILE A 97 -8.64 2.28 -10.23
C ILE A 97 -10.08 2.49 -9.77
N GLU A 98 -10.31 2.63 -8.46
CA GLU A 98 -11.62 2.94 -7.90
C GLU A 98 -12.18 4.26 -8.44
N ASP A 99 -11.39 5.33 -8.45
CA ASP A 99 -11.78 6.62 -9.04
C ASP A 99 -12.13 6.48 -10.52
N LEU A 100 -11.33 5.73 -11.28
CA LEU A 100 -11.56 5.51 -12.70
C LEU A 100 -12.88 4.77 -12.95
N LEU A 101 -13.17 3.73 -12.17
CA LEU A 101 -14.42 2.98 -12.23
C LEU A 101 -15.64 3.82 -11.80
N MET A 102 -15.44 4.78 -10.89
CA MET A 102 -16.51 5.70 -10.47
C MET A 102 -16.74 6.85 -11.46
N SER A 103 -15.73 7.17 -12.27
CA SER A 103 -15.77 8.25 -13.27
C SER A 103 -16.83 8.01 -14.35
N GLU A 104 -17.17 9.08 -15.06
CA GLU A 104 -18.08 9.02 -16.21
C GLU A 104 -17.41 8.52 -17.50
N VAL A 105 -16.10 8.29 -17.47
CA VAL A 105 -15.32 7.83 -18.64
C VAL A 105 -15.62 6.37 -18.97
N ILE A 106 -15.96 5.57 -17.95
CA ILE A 106 -16.32 4.17 -18.11
C ILE A 106 -17.84 4.06 -18.07
N GLU A 107 -18.43 3.57 -19.16
CA GLU A 107 -19.86 3.29 -19.19
C GLU A 107 -20.23 2.29 -18.09
N LYS A 108 -21.06 2.74 -17.16
CA LYS A 108 -21.59 1.89 -16.09
C LYS A 108 -22.63 0.98 -16.72
N ASN A 109 -22.30 -0.29 -16.86
CA ASN A 109 -23.32 -1.31 -17.09
C ASN A 109 -24.23 -1.32 -15.85
N ASN A 110 -25.46 -0.83 -15.98
CA ASN A 110 -26.46 -0.70 -14.91
C ASN A 110 -27.00 -2.07 -14.42
N THR A 111 -26.19 -3.12 -14.42
CA THR A 111 -26.50 -4.41 -13.82
C THR A 111 -26.29 -4.29 -12.31
N GLY A 112 -27.37 -3.93 -11.62
CA GLY A 112 -27.39 -3.68 -10.19
C GLY A 112 -26.71 -4.79 -9.38
N GLY A 113 -25.72 -4.40 -8.58
CA GLY A 113 -25.06 -5.28 -7.62
C GLY A 113 -23.75 -5.94 -8.06
N ASP A 114 -23.21 -5.61 -9.25
CA ASP A 114 -21.99 -6.24 -9.75
C ASP A 114 -20.77 -5.91 -8.87
N LYS A 115 -20.28 -6.93 -8.17
CA LYS A 115 -18.96 -6.92 -7.53
C LYS A 115 -17.89 -6.76 -8.59
N VAL A 116 -17.00 -5.79 -8.42
CA VAL A 116 -15.87 -5.55 -9.34
C VAL A 116 -15.01 -6.82 -9.44
N ARG A 117 -14.69 -7.21 -10.67
CA ARG A 117 -13.80 -8.33 -11.01
C ARG A 117 -12.60 -7.82 -11.78
N GLY A 118 -11.41 -7.91 -11.19
CA GLY A 118 -10.15 -7.52 -11.81
C GLY A 118 -9.39 -8.69 -12.43
N PHE A 119 -8.55 -8.40 -13.43
CA PHE A 119 -7.55 -9.32 -13.96
C PHE A 119 -6.16 -8.71 -13.74
N ASP A 120 -5.33 -9.34 -12.92
CA ASP A 120 -3.99 -8.86 -12.56
C ASP A 120 -2.91 -9.63 -13.34
N ILE A 121 -2.26 -8.95 -14.30
CA ILE A 121 -1.26 -9.53 -15.18
C ILE A 121 0.13 -9.35 -14.56
N GLY A 122 0.84 -10.45 -14.32
CA GLY A 122 2.14 -10.41 -13.65
C GLY A 122 1.99 -10.17 -12.15
N THR A 123 1.04 -10.86 -11.52
CA THR A 123 0.68 -10.69 -10.09
C THR A 123 1.86 -11.02 -9.15
N GLY A 124 2.83 -11.78 -9.64
CA GLY A 124 4.02 -12.22 -8.92
C GLY A 124 3.68 -13.07 -7.70
N ALA A 125 4.71 -13.44 -6.92
CA ALA A 125 4.49 -14.21 -5.70
C ALA A 125 3.77 -13.40 -4.59
N ASN A 126 3.82 -12.08 -4.66
CA ASN A 126 3.27 -11.21 -3.61
C ASN A 126 1.76 -10.97 -3.71
N CYS A 127 1.15 -11.11 -4.91
CA CYS A 127 -0.30 -10.96 -5.12
C CYS A 127 -0.88 -9.65 -4.53
N ILE A 128 -0.10 -8.56 -4.52
CA ILE A 128 -0.42 -7.40 -3.70
C ILE A 128 -1.69 -6.67 -4.14
N TYR A 129 -1.95 -6.54 -5.45
CA TYR A 129 -3.14 -5.84 -5.92
C TYR A 129 -4.43 -6.61 -5.65
N PRO A 130 -4.51 -7.93 -5.92
CA PRO A 130 -5.66 -8.73 -5.51
C PRO A 130 -5.94 -8.66 -4.02
N LEU A 131 -4.91 -8.77 -3.17
CA LEU A 131 -5.07 -8.74 -1.71
C LEU A 131 -5.57 -7.38 -1.22
N LEU A 132 -5.03 -6.28 -1.74
CA LEU A 132 -5.45 -4.95 -1.35
C LEU A 132 -6.85 -4.61 -1.89
N GLY A 133 -7.15 -4.92 -3.15
CA GLY A 133 -8.48 -4.67 -3.70
C GLY A 133 -9.58 -5.46 -3.00
N ALA A 134 -9.30 -6.72 -2.63
CA ALA A 134 -10.22 -7.54 -1.85
C ALA A 134 -10.45 -6.98 -0.44
N SER A 135 -9.38 -6.63 0.28
CA SER A 135 -9.49 -6.15 1.67
C SER A 135 -10.07 -4.73 1.77
N LEU A 136 -9.71 -3.83 0.86
CA LEU A 136 -10.15 -2.43 0.90
C LEU A 136 -11.57 -2.25 0.35
N LEU A 137 -11.90 -2.92 -0.76
CA LEU A 137 -13.08 -2.60 -1.56
C LEU A 137 -13.99 -3.81 -1.83
N GLY A 138 -13.65 -4.99 -1.30
CA GLY A 138 -14.42 -6.22 -1.51
C GLY A 138 -14.38 -6.75 -2.95
N TRP A 139 -13.37 -6.35 -3.74
CA TRP A 139 -13.21 -6.78 -5.12
C TRP A 139 -12.74 -8.24 -5.19
N SER A 140 -12.95 -8.86 -6.34
CA SER A 140 -12.42 -10.20 -6.64
C SER A 140 -11.52 -10.17 -7.86
N PHE A 141 -10.57 -11.09 -7.95
CA PHE A 141 -9.51 -11.04 -8.95
C PHE A 141 -9.19 -12.41 -9.52
N VAL A 142 -8.76 -12.42 -10.78
CA VAL A 142 -7.99 -13.51 -11.39
C VAL A 142 -6.58 -12.98 -11.64
N GLY A 143 -5.56 -13.71 -11.21
CA GLY A 143 -4.16 -13.34 -11.44
C GLY A 143 -3.49 -14.24 -12.47
N SER A 144 -2.56 -13.70 -13.27
CA SER A 144 -1.61 -14.47 -14.08
C SER A 144 -0.17 -14.19 -13.63
N GLY A 145 0.66 -15.23 -13.67
CA GLY A 145 2.08 -15.20 -13.29
C GLY A 145 3.01 -15.30 -14.49
#